data_AF-A0A8T5NHG1-F1
#
_entry.id   AF-A0A8T5NHG1-F1
#
_cell.length_a   1.000
_cell.length_b   1.000
_cell.length_c   1.000
_cell.angle_alpha   90.00
_cell.angle_beta   90.00
_cell.angle_gamma   90.00
#
_symmetry.space_group_name_H-M   'P 1'
#
loop_
_entity.id
_entity.type
_entity.pdbx_description
1 polymer ?
#
loop_
_entity_poly.entity_id
_entity_poly.type
_entity_poly.pdbx_seq_one_letter_code
_entity_poly.pdbx_strand_id
1 'polypeptide(L)'
;MLDIYILFWKTSPVESEFLTPTGVALLAHFVNEKGACPGMTAKRIGYGAGSMESAVPNVLRVIEGEIDDALISDSIEMLEMNVDDVTGQVLGNLIDELLAKGARDVSIIPATMKKGRSGSIIQVIAKPEDSDALARKMIEETGSLG
;
A
#
# COMPACT_ATOMS: atom_id res chain seq x y z
N MET A 1 11.12 23.78 5.99
CA MET A 1 10.50 22.49 6.36
C MET A 1 11.30 21.46 5.58
N LEU A 2 12.13 20.66 6.23
CA LEU A 2 12.97 19.67 5.55
C LEU A 2 12.07 18.47 5.22
N ASP A 3 11.71 18.31 3.95
CA ASP A 3 11.07 17.09 3.49
C ASP A 3 12.06 15.93 3.73
N ILE A 4 11.72 15.04 4.67
CA ILE A 4 12.53 13.87 4.98
C ILE A 4 12.32 12.88 3.83
N TYR A 5 13.24 12.86 2.87
CA TYR A 5 13.26 11.86 1.80
C TYR A 5 13.71 10.51 2.36
N ILE A 6 12.76 9.69 2.84
CA ILE A 6 13.04 8.30 3.21
C ILE A 6 13.22 7.49 1.92
N LEU A 7 14.46 7.26 1.49
CA LEU A 7 14.77 6.26 0.47
C LEU A 7 14.90 4.89 1.13
N PHE A 8 13.97 3.98 0.83
CA PHE A 8 14.16 2.57 1.12
C PHE A 8 15.31 2.05 0.26
N TRP A 9 16.48 1.82 0.84
CA TRP A 9 17.58 1.20 0.12
C TRP A 9 17.37 -0.31 0.05
N LYS A 10 17.62 -0.88 -1.11
CA LYS A 10 17.79 -2.33 -1.28
C LYS A 10 19.27 -2.59 -1.49
N THR A 11 19.80 -3.65 -0.88
CA THR A 11 21.20 -4.03 -1.12
C THR A 11 21.37 -4.42 -2.58
N SER A 12 22.44 -3.90 -3.19
CA SER A 12 22.80 -4.23 -4.57
C SER A 12 23.24 -5.70 -4.65
N PRO A 13 22.95 -6.40 -5.77
CA PRO A 13 23.49 -7.74 -6.01
C PRO A 13 25.01 -7.75 -6.30
N VAL A 14 25.67 -6.58 -6.27
CA VAL A 14 27.10 -6.41 -6.54
C VAL A 14 27.73 -5.57 -5.42
N GLU A 15 28.96 -5.90 -5.02
CA GLU A 15 29.78 -5.13 -4.09
C GLU A 15 30.35 -3.84 -4.71
N SER A 16 29.50 -3.03 -5.33
CA SER A 16 29.86 -1.76 -5.95
C SER A 16 28.69 -0.77 -5.91
N GLU A 17 29.01 0.51 -6.07
CA GLU A 17 28.03 1.60 -6.06
C GLU A 17 27.27 1.67 -7.40
N PHE A 18 26.02 1.18 -7.43
CA PHE A 18 25.12 1.29 -8.59
C PHE A 18 24.39 2.63 -8.67
N LEU A 19 24.20 3.29 -7.52
CA LEU A 19 23.52 4.57 -7.42
C LEU A 19 24.47 5.52 -6.69
N THR A 20 25.11 6.40 -7.45
CA THR A 20 26.07 7.38 -6.92
C THR A 20 25.38 8.41 -6.02
N PRO A 21 26.10 9.13 -5.14
CA PRO A 21 25.48 10.15 -4.28
C PRO A 21 24.78 11.24 -5.08
N THR A 22 25.32 11.58 -6.26
CA THR A 22 24.69 12.49 -7.22
C THR A 22 23.38 11.90 -7.77
N GLY A 23 23.37 10.61 -8.13
CA GLY A 23 22.15 9.91 -8.54
C GLY A 23 21.09 9.91 -7.44
N VAL A 24 21.49 9.65 -6.19
CA VAL A 24 20.61 9.75 -5.02
C VAL A 24 20.03 11.16 -4.89
N ALA A 25 20.86 12.20 -5.00
CA ALA A 25 20.42 13.58 -4.87
C ALA A 25 19.39 13.98 -5.95
N LEU A 26 19.61 13.54 -7.19
CA LEU A 26 18.65 13.74 -8.28
C LEU A 26 17.32 13.03 -7.99
N LEU A 27 17.35 11.77 -7.55
CA LEU A 27 16.14 11.04 -7.21
C LEU A 27 15.40 11.70 -6.04
N ALA A 28 16.12 12.08 -4.99
CA ALA A 28 15.53 12.77 -3.85
C ALA A 28 14.86 14.09 -4.26
N HIS A 29 15.40 14.81 -5.24
CA HIS A 29 14.83 16.09 -5.65
C HIS A 29 13.65 15.98 -6.63
N PHE A 30 13.71 15.04 -7.59
CA PHE A 30 12.77 14.99 -8.71
C PHE A 30 11.69 13.90 -8.61
N VAL A 31 11.81 12.96 -7.67
CA VAL A 31 10.85 11.85 -7.55
C VAL A 31 9.71 12.24 -6.62
N ASN A 32 8.51 12.40 -7.19
CA ASN A 32 7.30 12.67 -6.43
C ASN A 32 6.67 11.38 -5.87
N GLU A 33 6.79 10.27 -6.59
CA GLU A 33 6.18 8.99 -6.23
C GLU A 33 7.16 7.84 -6.45
N LYS A 34 7.09 6.84 -5.57
CA LYS A 34 7.98 5.67 -5.57
C LYS A 34 7.14 4.43 -5.80
N GLY A 35 7.60 3.53 -6.67
CA GLY A 35 6.88 2.28 -6.89
C GLY A 35 7.27 1.61 -8.19
N ALA A 36 6.44 0.63 -8.59
CA ALA A 36 6.53 0.06 -9.92
C ALA A 36 6.23 1.13 -10.98
N CYS A 37 6.77 0.93 -12.19
CA CYS A 37 6.40 1.75 -13.34
C CYS A 37 4.88 1.64 -13.55
N PRO A 38 4.11 2.74 -13.51
CA PRO A 38 2.66 2.67 -13.70
C PRO A 38 2.33 2.22 -15.13
N GLY A 39 1.09 1.78 -15.33
CA GLY A 39 0.55 1.57 -16.67
C GLY A 39 0.62 2.90 -17.44
N MET A 40 1.40 2.93 -18.52
CA MET A 40 1.62 4.14 -19.30
C MET A 40 1.80 3.82 -20.77
N THR A 41 1.49 4.80 -21.61
CA THR A 41 1.87 4.77 -23.03
C THR A 41 3.25 5.41 -23.17
N ALA A 42 4.27 4.60 -23.44
CA ALA A 42 5.63 5.07 -23.64
C ALA A 42 5.73 5.90 -24.93
N LYS A 43 6.21 7.14 -24.83
CA LYS A 43 6.50 8.03 -25.96
C LYS A 43 7.95 7.92 -26.40
N ARG A 44 8.87 7.90 -25.43
CA ARG A 44 10.31 7.79 -25.66
C ARG A 44 10.94 6.90 -24.60
N ILE A 45 11.92 6.12 -25.00
CA ILE A 45 12.71 5.27 -24.11
C ILE A 45 14.18 5.56 -24.37
N GLY A 46 14.89 5.95 -23.31
CA GLY A 46 16.33 6.17 -23.32
C GLY A 46 17.04 5.15 -22.45
N TYR A 47 18.25 4.79 -22.85
CA TYR A 47 19.15 3.95 -22.06
C TYR A 47 20.49 4.67 -21.88
N GLY A 48 21.00 4.65 -20.65
CA GLY A 48 22.36 5.09 -20.32
C GLY A 48 23.11 3.95 -19.66
N ALA A 49 24.30 3.63 -20.16
CA ALA A 49 25.18 2.66 -19.52
C ALA A 49 26.17 3.37 -18.60
N GLY A 50 26.36 2.85 -17.39
CA GLY A 50 27.46 3.25 -16.53
C GLY A 50 28.76 2.61 -17.00
N SER A 51 29.89 3.17 -16.54
CA SER A 51 31.24 2.69 -16.90
C SER A 51 31.75 1.54 -16.04
N MET A 52 30.99 1.13 -15.02
CA MET A 52 31.36 0.03 -14.12
C MET A 52 30.92 -1.31 -14.72
N GLU A 53 31.88 -2.22 -14.88
CA GLU A 53 31.70 -3.61 -15.30
C GLU A 53 31.19 -4.46 -14.13
N SER A 54 30.14 -5.25 -14.37
CA SER A 54 29.51 -6.08 -13.33
C SER A 54 28.78 -7.28 -13.91
N ALA A 55 28.51 -8.28 -13.07
CA ALA A 55 27.76 -9.48 -13.47
C ALA A 55 26.31 -9.19 -13.88
N VAL A 56 25.73 -8.08 -13.40
CA VAL A 56 24.43 -7.57 -13.84
C VAL A 56 24.63 -6.33 -14.73
N PRO A 57 23.75 -6.06 -15.71
CA PRO A 57 23.85 -4.87 -16.55
C PRO A 57 23.79 -3.57 -15.74
N ASN A 58 24.84 -2.74 -15.84
CA ASN A 58 24.87 -1.40 -15.27
C ASN A 58 24.21 -0.39 -16.23
N VAL A 59 22.89 -0.49 -16.36
CA VAL A 59 22.09 0.34 -17.28
C VAL A 59 20.96 1.04 -16.55
N LEU A 60 20.82 2.34 -16.79
CA LEU A 60 19.66 3.13 -16.43
C LEU A 60 18.73 3.23 -17.63
N ARG A 61 17.45 2.91 -17.42
CA ARG A 61 16.40 3.13 -18.41
C ARG A 61 15.52 4.29 -17.97
N VAL A 62 15.31 5.24 -18.87
CA VAL A 62 14.35 6.32 -18.70
C VAL A 62 13.20 6.10 -19.67
N ILE A 63 11.98 6.12 -19.16
CA ILE A 63 10.76 6.05 -19.97
C ILE A 63 10.04 7.38 -19.77
N GLU A 64 9.82 8.08 -20.88
CA GLU A 64 8.93 9.22 -20.94
C GLU A 64 7.64 8.76 -21.60
N GLY A 65 6.52 8.95 -20.91
CA GLY A 65 5.23 8.48 -21.36
C GLY A 65 4.10 9.30 -20.76
N GLU A 66 2.90 9.04 -21.24
CA GLU A 66 1.67 9.52 -20.63
C GLU A 66 1.09 8.40 -19.79
N ILE A 67 0.81 8.74 -18.53
CA ILE A 67 0.02 7.88 -17.64
C ILE A 67 -1.44 8.08 -18.05
N ASP A 68 -2.13 6.98 -18.31
CA ASP A 68 -3.58 7.02 -18.43
C ASP A 68 -4.14 7.01 -17.00
N ASP A 69 -4.91 8.04 -16.63
CA ASP A 69 -5.52 8.12 -15.30
C ASP A 69 -6.42 6.90 -15.02
N ALA A 70 -6.96 6.25 -16.05
CA ALA A 70 -7.71 5.00 -15.93
C ALA A 70 -6.84 3.77 -15.60
N LEU A 71 -5.52 3.88 -15.75
CA LEU A 71 -4.52 2.85 -15.43
C LEU A 71 -3.71 3.19 -14.17
N ILE A 72 -3.98 4.32 -13.50
CA ILE A 72 -3.49 4.54 -12.15
C ILE A 72 -4.12 3.45 -11.30
N SER A 73 -3.29 2.56 -10.77
CA SER A 73 -3.74 1.46 -9.93
C SER A 73 -4.42 2.05 -8.70
N ASP A 74 -5.74 1.94 -8.61
CA ASP A 74 -6.46 2.18 -7.37
C ASP A 74 -6.13 1.01 -6.43
N SER A 75 -5.33 1.30 -5.41
CA SER A 75 -5.03 0.33 -4.36
C SER A 75 -6.15 0.41 -3.32
N ILE A 76 -6.79 -0.72 -3.10
CA ILE A 76 -7.80 -0.90 -2.06
C ILE A 76 -7.30 -2.00 -1.14
N GLU A 77 -7.49 -1.83 0.16
CA GLU A 77 -7.22 -2.85 1.16
C GLU A 77 -8.54 -3.41 1.69
N MET A 78 -8.54 -4.70 2.00
CA MET A 78 -9.65 -5.37 2.66
C MET A 78 -9.19 -5.82 4.04
N LEU A 79 -9.74 -5.20 5.07
CA LEU A 79 -9.54 -5.58 6.46
C LEU A 79 -10.60 -6.61 6.83
N GLU A 80 -10.18 -7.70 7.45
CA GLU A 80 -11.07 -8.78 7.87
C GLU A 80 -10.85 -9.10 9.36
N MET A 81 -11.94 -9.18 10.12
CA MET A 81 -11.89 -9.56 11.53
C MET A 81 -13.02 -10.51 11.88
N ASN A 82 -12.67 -11.52 12.67
CA ASN A 82 -13.58 -12.54 13.15
C ASN A 82 -14.03 -12.25 14.59
N VAL A 83 -15.33 -12.26 14.86
CA VAL A 83 -15.90 -11.98 16.18
C VAL A 83 -16.98 -13.00 16.57
N ASP A 84 -16.93 -13.58 17.77
CA ASP A 84 -17.95 -14.50 18.30
C ASP A 84 -18.73 -13.96 19.51
N ASP A 85 -18.24 -12.90 20.17
CA ASP A 85 -18.81 -12.35 21.41
C ASP A 85 -19.29 -10.89 21.25
N VAL A 86 -19.69 -10.47 20.04
CA VAL A 86 -20.14 -9.09 19.74
C VAL A 86 -21.64 -9.05 19.41
N THR A 87 -22.36 -8.11 20.01
CA THR A 87 -23.81 -7.96 19.79
C THR A 87 -24.13 -7.26 18.47
N GLY A 88 -25.31 -7.55 17.91
CA GLY A 88 -25.78 -6.89 16.68
C GLY A 88 -25.88 -5.36 16.79
N GLN A 89 -26.14 -4.82 18.00
CA GLN A 89 -26.17 -3.37 18.23
C GLN A 89 -24.78 -2.75 18.10
N VAL A 90 -23.76 -3.42 18.63
CA VAL A 90 -22.35 -2.99 18.49
C VAL A 90 -21.92 -3.07 17.03
N LEU A 91 -22.26 -4.16 16.32
CA LEU A 91 -21.97 -4.29 14.89
C LEU A 91 -22.66 -3.22 14.05
N GLY A 92 -23.92 -2.89 14.35
CA GLY A 92 -24.66 -1.83 13.68
C GLY A 92 -23.99 -0.46 13.86
N ASN A 93 -23.62 -0.11 15.09
CA ASN A 93 -22.91 1.15 15.37
C ASN A 93 -21.54 1.20 14.68
N LEU A 94 -20.82 0.08 14.68
CA LEU A 94 -19.50 -0.01 14.05
C LEU A 94 -19.56 0.26 12.54
N ILE A 95 -20.60 -0.20 11.84
CA ILE A 95 -20.78 0.08 10.41
C ILE A 95 -20.82 1.60 10.16
N ASP A 96 -21.69 2.31 10.87
CA ASP A 96 -21.88 3.74 10.69
C ASP A 96 -20.59 4.52 11.01
N GLU A 97 -19.88 4.13 12.07
CA GLU A 97 -18.63 4.78 12.48
C GLU A 97 -17.47 4.53 11.51
N LEU A 98 -17.36 3.32 10.94
CA LEU A 98 -16.34 3.00 9.95
C LEU A 98 -16.57 3.75 8.64
N LEU A 99 -17.83 3.81 8.16
CA LEU A 99 -18.19 4.59 6.97
C LEU A 99 -17.90 6.08 7.18
N ALA A 100 -18.25 6.64 8.35
CA ALA A 100 -17.93 8.02 8.69
C ALA A 100 -16.41 8.31 8.76
N LYS A 101 -15.59 7.29 9.00
CA LYS A 101 -14.13 7.38 9.09
C LYS A 101 -13.40 7.11 7.77
N GLY A 102 -14.12 6.87 6.67
CA GLY A 102 -13.51 6.71 5.35
C GLY A 102 -13.54 5.30 4.78
N ALA A 103 -14.17 4.33 5.47
CA ALA A 103 -14.44 3.04 4.85
C ALA A 103 -15.28 3.22 3.57
N ARG A 104 -14.89 2.52 2.51
CA ARG A 104 -15.59 2.49 1.23
C ARG A 104 -16.80 1.58 1.27
N ASP A 105 -16.66 0.46 1.99
CA ASP A 105 -17.72 -0.51 2.20
C ASP A 105 -17.48 -1.27 3.50
N VAL A 106 -18.56 -1.72 4.14
CA VAL A 106 -18.54 -2.52 5.36
C VAL A 106 -19.59 -3.62 5.27
N SER A 107 -19.15 -4.87 5.42
CA SER A 107 -20.02 -6.05 5.38
C SER A 107 -19.88 -6.87 6.66
N ILE A 108 -21.01 -7.39 7.14
CA ILE A 108 -21.09 -8.31 8.27
C ILE A 108 -21.59 -9.67 7.76
N ILE A 109 -20.74 -10.68 7.80
CA ILE A 109 -21.02 -12.01 7.27
C ILE A 109 -21.18 -12.99 8.42
N PRO A 110 -22.34 -13.64 8.61
CA PRO A 110 -22.50 -14.65 9.64
C PRO A 110 -21.61 -15.85 9.36
N ALA A 111 -20.89 -16.33 10.38
CA ALA A 111 -19.94 -17.44 10.26
C ALA A 111 -19.97 -18.37 11.47
N THR A 112 -19.57 -19.63 11.25
CA THR A 112 -19.36 -20.61 12.31
C THR A 112 -17.88 -20.64 12.67
N MET A 113 -17.59 -20.37 13.94
CA MET A 113 -16.25 -20.22 14.48
C MET A 113 -15.77 -21.53 15.14
N LYS A 114 -14.52 -21.54 15.64
CA LYS A 114 -13.95 -22.67 16.37
C LYS A 114 -14.90 -23.13 17.49
N LYS A 115 -14.92 -24.44 17.76
CA LYS A 115 -15.82 -25.07 18.75
C LYS A 115 -17.32 -24.92 18.42
N GLY A 116 -17.67 -24.64 17.16
CA GLY A 116 -19.05 -24.55 16.69
C GLY A 116 -19.80 -23.32 17.20
N ARG A 117 -19.09 -22.27 17.62
CA ARG A 117 -19.70 -21.02 18.06
C ARG A 117 -20.24 -20.24 16.85
N SER A 118 -21.40 -19.64 16.99
CA SER A 118 -21.88 -18.66 16.00
C SER A 118 -21.12 -17.35 16.20
N GLY A 119 -20.70 -16.72 15.11
CA GLY A 119 -20.03 -15.43 15.10
C GLY A 119 -20.27 -14.70 13.79
N SER A 120 -19.48 -13.67 13.54
CA SER A 120 -19.51 -12.87 12.32
C SER A 120 -18.11 -12.53 11.87
N ILE A 121 -17.95 -12.37 10.55
CA ILE A 121 -16.78 -11.81 9.90
C ILE A 121 -17.15 -10.37 9.53
N ILE A 122 -16.35 -9.42 10.00
CA ILE A 122 -16.43 -8.02 9.62
C ILE A 122 -15.44 -7.82 8.49
N GLN A 123 -15.92 -7.38 7.33
CA GLN A 123 -15.09 -7.02 6.19
C GLN A 123 -15.22 -5.51 5.94
N VAL A 124 -14.08 -4.84 5.83
CA VAL A 124 -14.00 -3.40 5.57
C VAL A 124 -13.12 -3.16 4.36
N ILE A 125 -13.67 -2.49 3.36
CA ILE A 125 -12.94 -2.06 2.18
C ILE A 125 -12.51 -0.61 2.38
N ALA A 126 -11.22 -0.32 2.24
CA ALA A 126 -10.68 1.01 2.49
C ALA A 126 -9.51 1.34 1.58
N LYS A 127 -9.15 2.62 1.53
CA LYS A 127 -7.89 3.04 0.94
C LYS A 127 -6.74 2.75 1.93
N PRO A 128 -5.52 2.44 1.44
CA PRO A 128 -4.37 2.15 2.30
C PRO A 128 -4.09 3.25 3.34
N GLU A 129 -4.29 4.52 2.99
CA GLU A 129 -4.10 5.64 3.93
C GLU A 129 -5.06 5.63 5.14
N ASP A 130 -6.23 4.98 5.01
CA ASP A 130 -7.26 4.91 6.05
C ASP A 130 -7.23 3.58 6.84
N SER A 131 -6.58 2.55 6.31
CA SER A 131 -6.60 1.18 6.84
C SER A 131 -6.18 1.06 8.30
N ASP A 132 -5.06 1.69 8.68
CA ASP A 132 -4.55 1.63 10.07
C ASP A 132 -5.54 2.24 11.07
N ALA A 133 -6.20 3.33 10.67
CA ALA A 133 -7.18 4.01 11.53
C ALA A 133 -8.46 3.17 11.68
N LEU A 134 -8.90 2.53 10.59
CA LEU A 134 -10.07 1.66 10.59
C LEU A 134 -9.82 0.37 11.38
N ALA A 135 -8.66 -0.27 11.19
CA ALA A 135 -8.27 -1.48 11.94
C ALA A 135 -8.24 -1.22 13.46
N ARG A 136 -7.67 -0.09 13.89
CA ARG A 136 -7.68 0.32 15.31
C ARG A 136 -9.09 0.48 15.83
N LYS A 137 -9.98 1.12 15.06
CA LYS A 137 -11.37 1.30 15.46
C LYS A 137 -12.11 -0.03 15.59
N MET A 138 -11.88 -0.97 14.67
CA MET A 138 -12.44 -2.33 14.77
C MET A 138 -11.98 -3.03 16.05
N ILE A 139 -10.69 -2.93 16.40
CA ILE A 139 -10.13 -3.50 17.63
C ILE A 139 -10.77 -2.86 18.88
N GLU A 140 -10.83 -1.52 18.93
CA GLU A 140 -11.37 -0.77 20.07
C GLU A 140 -12.85 -1.10 20.33
N GLU A 141 -13.65 -1.24 19.27
CA GLU A 141 -15.09 -1.44 19.40
C GLU A 141 -15.47 -2.90 19.66
N THR A 142 -14.74 -3.85 19.07
CA THR A 142 -15.04 -5.28 19.18
C THR A 142 -14.31 -5.96 20.34
N GLY A 143 -13.24 -5.35 20.87
CA GLY A 143 -12.37 -5.96 21.86
C GLY A 143 -11.53 -7.13 21.33
N SER A 144 -11.49 -7.34 20.01
CA SER A 144 -10.63 -8.34 19.38
C SER A 144 -9.15 -7.94 19.44
N LEU A 145 -8.24 -8.91 19.31
CA LEU A 145 -6.80 -8.69 19.36
C LEU A 145 -6.15 -8.38 17.99
N GLY A 146 -6.97 -8.33 16.92
CA GLY A 146 -6.50 -8.32 15.54
C GLY A 146 -6.91 -9.60 14.83
#